data_AF-A0A9D9YL64-F1
#
_entry.id   AF-A0A9D9YL64-F1
#
_cell.length_a   1.000
_cell.length_b   1.000
_cell.length_c   1.000
_cell.angle_alpha   90.00
_cell.angle_beta   90.00
_cell.angle_gamma   90.00
#
_symmetry.space_group_name_H-M   'P 1'
#
loop_
_entity.id
_entity.type
_entity.pdbx_description
1 polymer ?
#
loop_
_entity_poly.entity_id
_entity_poly.type
_entity_poly.pdbx_seq_one_letter_code
_entity_poly.pdbx_strand_id
1 'polypeptide(L)'
;MRHHIKKTIHITFGGVAVIVGLIIISGIIEYLLIRGSTIKPGVNAPDVANMSYDINGAVFNLKDGVSMNQYTSSSAKKSNLSLFGDPVYSDFDQDRDIDAATILVDDTDSDGDYFYGVLVVNENGVFRPTNVIYLGDNISAPVAKVIDGHIVYSYTTVTDEPDQSDSEFKKSLWVKYDKAINQISEFIDSNSR
;
A
#
# COMPACT_ATOMS: atom_id res chain seq x y z
N MET A 1 -25.43 21.77 62.34
CA MET A 1 -25.77 20.37 62.01
C MET A 1 -26.14 20.31 60.53
N ARG A 2 -25.18 19.96 59.65
CA ARG A 2 -25.34 19.99 58.18
C ARG A 2 -26.13 18.75 57.72
N HIS A 3 -27.29 18.96 57.14
CA HIS A 3 -28.11 17.88 56.58
C HIS A 3 -27.63 17.54 55.16
N HIS A 4 -27.01 16.36 54.99
CA HIS A 4 -26.61 15.83 53.69
C HIS A 4 -27.82 15.19 53.00
N ILE A 5 -28.33 15.80 51.93
CA ILE A 5 -29.35 15.20 51.06
C ILE A 5 -28.63 14.31 50.04
N LYS A 6 -28.77 12.98 50.16
CA LYS A 6 -28.37 12.04 49.12
C LYS A 6 -29.47 11.99 48.06
N LYS A 7 -29.19 12.50 46.84
CA LYS A 7 -30.10 12.35 45.69
C LYS A 7 -29.92 10.95 45.11
N THR A 8 -30.92 10.09 45.28
CA THR A 8 -30.97 8.76 44.66
C THR A 8 -31.57 8.88 43.26
N ILE A 9 -30.77 8.63 42.22
CA ILE A 9 -31.23 8.61 40.83
C ILE A 9 -31.93 7.28 40.57
N HIS A 10 -33.24 7.31 40.33
CA HIS A 10 -34.00 6.14 39.86
C HIS A 10 -33.92 6.09 38.33
N ILE A 11 -33.12 5.17 37.80
CA ILE A 11 -33.10 4.85 36.38
C ILE A 11 -34.19 3.81 36.14
N THR A 12 -35.27 4.18 35.48
CA THR A 12 -36.33 3.25 35.06
C THR A 12 -35.81 2.33 33.95
N PHE A 13 -36.29 1.09 33.91
CA PHE A 13 -35.87 0.06 32.93
C PHE A 13 -35.91 0.54 31.47
N GLY A 14 -36.83 1.46 31.13
CA GLY A 14 -36.89 2.09 29.81
C GLY A 14 -35.67 2.96 29.46
N GLY A 15 -35.03 3.60 30.45
CA GLY A 15 -33.84 4.41 30.23
C GLY A 15 -32.59 3.59 29.88
N VAL A 16 -32.46 2.39 30.47
CA VAL A 16 -31.31 1.50 30.20
C VAL A 16 -31.36 0.94 28.78
N ALA A 17 -32.55 0.55 28.30
CA ALA A 17 -32.72 0.02 26.95
C ALA A 17 -32.35 1.05 25.87
N VAL A 18 -32.68 2.33 26.09
CA VAL A 18 -32.33 3.43 25.18
C VAL A 18 -30.82 3.64 25.11
N ILE A 19 -30.14 3.63 26.27
CA ILE A 19 -28.67 3.81 26.32
C ILE A 19 -27.95 2.68 25.59
N VAL A 20 -28.38 1.43 25.79
CA VAL A 20 -27.80 0.26 25.09
C VAL A 20 -28.03 0.36 23.58
N GLY A 21 -29.22 0.76 23.16
CA GLY A 21 -29.53 0.98 21.74
C GLY A 21 -28.62 2.03 21.10
N LEU A 22 -28.35 3.14 21.79
CA LEU A 22 -27.46 4.20 21.29
C LEU A 22 -26.01 3.74 21.15
N ILE A 23 -25.50 2.92 22.07
CA ILE A 23 -24.13 2.38 22.00
C ILE A 23 -23.98 1.44 20.79
N ILE A 24 -24.97 0.56 20.57
CA ILE A 24 -24.95 -0.36 19.42
C ILE A 24 -25.02 0.42 18.10
N ILE A 25 -25.88 1.44 18.02
CA ILE A 25 -25.99 2.29 16.83
C ILE A 25 -24.67 3.04 16.57
N SER A 26 -24.05 3.59 17.62
CA SER A 26 -22.75 4.25 17.51
C SER A 26 -21.67 3.31 16.96
N GLY A 27 -21.56 2.10 17.51
CA GLY A 27 -20.59 1.10 17.05
C GLY A 27 -20.84 0.64 15.62
N ILE A 28 -22.11 0.51 15.19
CA ILE A 28 -22.46 0.19 13.80
C ILE A 28 -22.08 1.35 12.87
N ILE A 29 -22.33 2.60 13.26
CA ILE A 29 -21.95 3.77 12.45
C ILE A 29 -20.43 3.85 12.29
N GLU A 30 -19.67 3.71 13.38
CA GLU A 30 -18.20 3.66 13.30
C GLU A 30 -17.71 2.51 12.41
N TYR A 31 -18.27 1.31 12.58
CA TYR A 31 -17.93 0.15 11.76
C TYR A 31 -18.20 0.39 10.26
N LEU A 32 -19.34 0.99 9.92
CA LEU A 32 -19.71 1.29 8.54
C LEU A 32 -18.89 2.43 7.92
N LEU A 33 -18.52 3.44 8.71
CA LEU A 33 -17.69 4.56 8.24
C LEU A 33 -16.23 4.17 8.03
N ILE A 34 -15.68 3.25 8.83
CA ILE A 34 -14.26 2.87 8.75
C ILE A 34 -13.99 1.87 7.63
N ARG A 35 -14.95 1.00 7.27
CA ARG A 35 -14.73 -0.09 6.30
C ARG A 35 -15.31 0.11 4.90
N GLY A 36 -16.13 1.15 4.72
CA GLY A 36 -16.98 1.30 3.53
C GLY A 36 -16.41 2.13 2.37
N SER A 37 -15.25 2.74 2.49
CA SER A 37 -14.73 3.63 1.44
C SER A 37 -13.82 2.88 0.47
N THR A 38 -14.39 2.17 -0.50
CA THR A 38 -13.70 2.03 -1.79
C THR A 38 -13.72 3.41 -2.44
N ILE A 39 -12.71 4.22 -2.12
CA ILE A 39 -12.53 5.57 -2.67
C ILE A 39 -12.26 5.39 -4.16
N LYS A 40 -13.24 5.78 -5.00
CA LYS A 40 -12.90 6.17 -6.37
C LYS A 40 -11.95 7.36 -6.23
N PRO A 41 -10.73 7.33 -6.81
CA PRO A 41 -9.79 8.42 -6.66
C PRO A 41 -10.45 9.74 -7.04
N GLY A 42 -10.57 10.64 -6.06
CA GLY A 42 -10.97 12.02 -6.29
C GLY A 42 -9.85 12.76 -7.03
N VAL A 43 -10.09 14.04 -7.34
CA VAL A 43 -9.16 14.96 -8.04
C VAL A 43 -7.77 15.09 -7.36
N ASN A 44 -7.58 14.50 -6.18
CA ASN A 44 -6.36 14.56 -5.37
C ASN A 44 -5.61 13.21 -5.25
N ALA A 45 -5.93 12.18 -6.02
CA ALA A 45 -5.15 10.93 -5.98
C ALA A 45 -3.92 11.01 -6.90
N PRO A 46 -2.79 10.34 -6.57
CA PRO A 46 -1.62 10.29 -7.44
C PRO A 46 -1.93 9.65 -8.79
N ASP A 47 -1.52 10.33 -9.86
CA ASP A 47 -1.49 9.76 -11.22
C ASP A 47 -0.20 8.97 -11.41
N VAL A 48 -0.20 7.74 -10.89
CA VAL A 48 0.96 6.83 -10.95
C VAL A 48 1.37 6.47 -12.38
N ALA A 49 0.48 6.66 -13.37
CA ALA A 49 0.76 6.38 -14.77
C ALA A 49 1.57 7.49 -15.47
N ASN A 50 1.64 8.68 -14.88
CA ASN A 50 2.27 9.85 -15.48
C ASN A 50 3.25 10.53 -14.51
N MET A 51 4.26 9.77 -14.05
CA MET A 51 5.26 10.28 -13.11
C MET A 51 6.64 9.65 -13.32
N SER A 52 7.64 10.17 -12.61
CA SER A 52 9.03 9.70 -12.72
C SER A 52 9.39 8.77 -11.55
N TYR A 53 10.04 7.66 -11.84
CA TYR A 53 10.51 6.69 -10.85
C TYR A 53 12.02 6.52 -10.94
N ASP A 54 12.68 6.40 -9.78
CA ASP A 54 14.11 6.06 -9.69
C ASP A 54 14.25 4.58 -9.33
N ILE A 55 14.87 3.82 -10.22
CA ILE A 55 15.23 2.43 -10.02
C ILE A 55 16.74 2.32 -10.14
N ASN A 56 17.41 2.04 -9.02
CA ASN A 56 18.87 1.86 -8.95
C ASN A 56 19.68 3.04 -9.53
N GLY A 57 19.19 4.29 -9.37
CA GLY A 57 19.82 5.51 -9.87
C GLY A 57 19.49 5.84 -11.33
N ALA A 58 18.68 5.02 -12.00
CA ALA A 58 18.14 5.31 -13.32
C ALA A 58 16.73 5.87 -13.20
N VAL A 59 16.50 7.03 -13.81
CA VAL A 59 15.18 7.69 -13.79
C VAL A 59 14.37 7.29 -15.01
N PHE A 60 13.16 6.79 -14.78
CA PHE A 60 12.18 6.41 -15.79
C PHE A 60 10.99 7.36 -15.72
N ASN A 61 10.72 8.05 -16.83
CA ASN A 61 9.56 8.95 -16.93
C ASN A 61 8.41 8.18 -17.54
N LEU A 62 7.46 7.74 -16.72
CA LEU A 62 6.27 7.06 -17.20
C LEU A 62 5.32 8.05 -17.86
N LYS A 63 4.76 7.63 -18.98
CA LYS A 63 3.68 8.31 -19.67
C LYS A 63 2.65 7.25 -20.02
N ASP A 64 1.41 7.45 -19.60
CA ASP A 64 0.31 6.49 -19.78
C ASP A 64 0.69 5.08 -19.27
N GLY A 65 1.45 5.02 -18.17
CA GLY A 65 1.84 3.80 -17.48
C GLY A 65 3.07 3.10 -18.03
N VAL A 66 3.75 3.66 -19.03
CA VAL A 66 4.92 3.05 -19.67
C VAL A 66 6.07 4.04 -19.86
N SER A 67 7.30 3.56 -19.80
CA SER A 67 8.52 4.30 -20.11
C SER A 67 9.48 3.42 -20.88
N MET A 68 10.07 3.96 -21.95
CA MET A 68 11.09 3.28 -22.74
C MET A 68 12.40 4.05 -22.59
N ASN A 69 13.33 3.53 -21.80
CA ASN A 69 14.67 4.09 -21.69
C ASN A 69 15.59 3.35 -22.66
N GLN A 70 15.97 4.02 -23.74
CA GLN A 70 17.09 3.56 -24.56
C GLN A 70 18.38 4.00 -23.88
N TYR A 71 19.12 3.06 -23.28
CA TYR A 71 20.47 3.36 -22.87
C TYR A 71 21.28 3.76 -24.12
N THR A 72 21.97 4.89 -24.04
CA THR A 72 22.62 5.56 -25.18
C THR A 72 23.95 4.93 -25.62
N SER A 73 24.41 3.86 -24.95
CA SER A 73 25.61 3.12 -25.35
C SER A 73 25.24 1.93 -26.21
N SER A 74 26.02 1.68 -27.26
CA SER A 74 25.81 0.60 -28.25
C SER A 74 25.84 -0.84 -27.68
N SER A 75 25.96 -0.99 -26.36
CA SER A 75 26.07 -2.26 -25.63
C SER A 75 25.08 -2.38 -24.46
N ALA A 76 24.28 -1.35 -24.17
CA ALA A 76 23.33 -1.39 -23.08
C ALA A 76 21.95 -1.87 -23.57
N LYS A 77 21.39 -2.84 -22.86
CA LYS A 77 20.09 -3.46 -23.17
C LYS A 77 18.98 -2.44 -22.98
N LYS A 78 17.95 -2.48 -23.82
CA LYS A 78 16.74 -1.68 -23.59
C LYS A 78 16.04 -2.19 -22.34
N SER A 79 15.55 -1.27 -21.53
CA SER A 79 14.68 -1.53 -20.39
C SER A 79 13.39 -0.76 -20.63
N ASN A 80 12.25 -1.45 -20.61
CA ASN A 80 10.95 -0.79 -20.56
C ASN A 80 10.35 -0.99 -19.18
N LEU A 81 10.09 0.15 -18.54
CA LEU A 81 9.41 0.16 -17.25
C LEU A 81 7.92 0.39 -17.48
N SER A 82 7.07 -0.42 -16.88
CA SER A 82 5.63 -0.25 -16.95
C SER A 82 4.93 -0.49 -15.62
N LEU A 83 3.72 0.04 -15.47
CA LEU A 83 2.85 -0.28 -14.34
C LEU A 83 2.30 -1.70 -14.49
N PHE A 84 2.34 -2.46 -13.40
CA PHE A 84 1.73 -3.77 -13.32
C PHE A 84 0.50 -3.74 -12.42
N GLY A 85 -0.65 -4.15 -12.98
CA GLY A 85 -1.91 -4.23 -12.25
C GLY A 85 -2.47 -2.86 -11.84
N ASP A 86 -3.47 -2.90 -10.95
CA ASP A 86 -4.11 -1.68 -10.44
C ASP A 86 -3.37 -1.17 -9.19
N PRO A 87 -3.11 0.15 -9.08
CA PRO A 87 -2.62 0.75 -7.85
C PRO A 87 -3.69 0.66 -6.75
N VAL A 88 -3.22 0.60 -5.50
CA VAL A 88 -4.08 0.71 -4.32
C VAL A 88 -3.93 2.08 -3.69
N TYR A 89 -5.06 2.67 -3.31
CA TYR A 89 -5.12 4.02 -2.76
C TYR A 89 -5.57 4.00 -1.31
N SER A 90 -4.87 4.73 -0.45
CA SER A 90 -5.18 4.89 0.98
C SER A 90 -4.41 6.08 1.52
N ASP A 91 -4.73 6.52 2.74
CA ASP A 91 -3.90 7.45 3.52
C ASP A 91 -2.82 6.61 4.25
N PHE A 92 -1.63 6.46 3.66
CA PHE A 92 -0.57 5.60 4.19
C PHE A 92 0.31 6.32 5.22
N ASP A 93 0.33 7.65 5.19
CA ASP A 93 1.13 8.46 6.10
C ASP A 93 0.32 9.21 7.18
N GLN A 94 -0.99 9.01 7.19
CA GLN A 94 -1.98 9.51 8.16
C GLN A 94 -2.12 11.03 8.16
N ASP A 95 -1.86 11.69 7.03
CA ASP A 95 -2.01 13.14 6.87
C ASP A 95 -3.35 13.58 6.27
N ARG A 96 -4.22 12.62 5.95
CA ARG A 96 -5.58 12.77 5.40
C ARG A 96 -5.62 13.07 3.91
N ASP A 97 -4.50 13.09 3.22
CA ASP A 97 -4.44 13.04 1.77
C ASP A 97 -4.38 11.58 1.28
N ILE A 98 -4.74 11.36 0.01
CA ILE A 98 -4.74 10.02 -0.57
C ILE A 98 -3.40 9.78 -1.24
N ASP A 99 -2.72 8.71 -0.80
CA ASP A 99 -1.50 8.16 -1.38
C ASP A 99 -1.84 6.99 -2.33
N ALA A 100 -0.83 6.48 -3.02
CA ALA A 100 -0.95 5.31 -3.90
C ALA A 100 0.22 4.35 -3.75
N ALA A 101 -0.04 3.06 -3.63
CA ALA A 101 0.98 2.02 -3.76
C ALA A 101 0.75 1.23 -5.05
N THR A 102 1.82 0.97 -5.80
CA THR A 102 1.74 0.29 -7.10
C THR A 102 2.91 -0.66 -7.30
N ILE A 103 2.80 -1.49 -8.33
CA ILE A 103 3.85 -2.39 -8.79
C ILE A 103 4.36 -1.89 -10.13
N LEU A 104 5.68 -1.87 -10.28
CA LEU A 104 6.37 -1.61 -11.53
C LEU A 104 6.99 -2.91 -12.02
N VAL A 105 7.01 -3.11 -13.33
CA VAL A 105 7.73 -4.20 -14.00
C VAL A 105 8.72 -3.59 -14.98
N ASP A 106 9.99 -3.96 -14.82
CA ASP A 106 11.07 -3.67 -15.76
C ASP A 106 11.26 -4.91 -16.64
N ASP A 107 10.82 -4.81 -17.90
CA ASP A 107 11.10 -5.83 -18.90
C ASP A 107 12.50 -5.56 -19.48
N THR A 108 13.39 -6.54 -19.31
CA THR A 108 14.68 -6.52 -19.99
C THR A 108 14.64 -7.63 -21.03
N ASP A 109 14.87 -7.26 -22.30
CA ASP A 109 14.71 -8.14 -23.48
C ASP A 109 15.44 -9.51 -23.39
N SER A 110 16.30 -9.75 -22.40
CA SER A 110 17.05 -11.00 -22.25
C SER A 110 17.23 -11.56 -20.83
N ASP A 111 16.95 -10.79 -19.77
CA ASP A 111 17.32 -11.19 -18.40
C ASP A 111 16.10 -11.50 -17.52
N GLY A 112 14.89 -11.35 -18.08
CA GLY A 112 13.62 -11.60 -17.41
C GLY A 112 12.93 -10.31 -16.98
N ASP A 113 11.77 -10.50 -16.34
CA ASP A 113 10.95 -9.40 -15.81
C ASP A 113 11.28 -9.18 -14.33
N TYR A 114 11.67 -7.96 -13.99
CA TYR A 114 11.99 -7.55 -12.61
C TYR A 114 10.83 -6.76 -12.02
N PHE A 115 10.33 -7.19 -10.86
CA PHE A 115 9.16 -6.57 -10.23
C PHE A 115 9.54 -5.74 -9.01
N TYR A 116 8.93 -4.56 -8.89
CA TYR A 116 9.22 -3.59 -7.84
C TYR A 116 7.93 -3.04 -7.23
N GLY A 117 7.88 -2.93 -5.90
CA GLY A 117 6.85 -2.20 -5.19
C GLY A 117 7.27 -0.76 -4.93
N VAL A 118 6.35 0.20 -5.04
CA VAL A 118 6.61 1.62 -4.78
C VAL A 118 5.39 2.29 -4.14
N LEU A 119 5.66 3.22 -3.22
CA LEU A 119 4.65 4.12 -2.65
C LEU A 119 4.81 5.51 -3.29
N VAL A 120 3.69 6.16 -3.56
CA VAL A 120 3.61 7.55 -4.02
C VAL A 120 2.81 8.32 -3.00
N VAL A 121 3.50 9.22 -2.32
CA VAL A 121 2.94 10.02 -1.23
C VAL A 121 2.39 11.32 -1.80
N ASN A 122 1.22 11.71 -1.33
CA ASN A 122 0.58 12.96 -1.69
C ASN A 122 0.78 14.00 -0.60
N GLU A 123 1.72 14.92 -0.81
CA GLU A 123 1.92 16.04 0.11
C GLU A 123 1.16 17.27 -0.39
N ASN A 124 -0.09 17.46 0.06
CA ASN A 124 -0.92 18.62 -0.30
C ASN A 124 -1.07 18.83 -1.83
N GLY A 125 -1.25 17.75 -2.58
CA GLY A 125 -1.36 17.76 -4.04
C GLY A 125 -0.02 17.64 -4.79
N VAL A 126 1.11 17.54 -4.07
CA VAL A 126 2.42 17.26 -4.66
C VAL A 126 2.74 15.78 -4.48
N PHE A 127 2.75 15.04 -5.59
CA PHE A 127 2.99 13.59 -5.57
C PHE A 127 4.49 13.27 -5.61
N ARG A 128 4.96 12.47 -4.64
CA ARG A 128 6.36 12.08 -4.51
C ARG A 128 6.48 10.56 -4.40
N PRO A 129 7.08 9.88 -5.40
CA PRO A 129 7.42 8.48 -5.25
C PRO A 129 8.51 8.30 -4.20
N THR A 130 8.44 7.21 -3.44
CA THR A 130 9.49 6.73 -2.55
C THR A 130 10.58 6.01 -3.33
N ASN A 131 11.56 5.42 -2.64
CA ASN A 131 12.35 4.35 -3.25
C ASN A 131 11.47 3.16 -3.65
N VAL A 132 12.03 2.30 -4.50
CA VAL A 132 11.45 1.00 -4.83
C VAL A 132 11.90 -0.10 -3.85
N ILE A 133 11.08 -1.13 -3.69
CA ILE A 133 11.43 -2.41 -3.06
C ILE A 133 11.39 -3.48 -4.15
N TYR A 134 12.47 -4.23 -4.30
CA TYR A 134 12.52 -5.36 -5.21
C TYR A 134 11.68 -6.53 -4.68
N LEU A 135 10.77 -7.04 -5.50
CA LEU A 135 9.83 -8.12 -5.15
C LEU A 135 10.33 -9.48 -5.66
N GLY A 136 11.04 -9.53 -6.78
CA GLY A 136 11.56 -10.75 -7.38
C GLY A 136 11.61 -10.70 -8.90
N ASP A 137 12.21 -11.73 -9.49
CA ASP A 137 12.30 -11.95 -10.93
C ASP A 137 11.27 -12.98 -11.37
N ASN A 138 10.63 -12.76 -12.51
CA ASN A 138 9.69 -13.69 -13.15
C ASN A 138 8.62 -14.24 -12.17
N ILE A 139 8.19 -13.41 -11.22
CA ILE A 139 7.16 -13.76 -10.24
C ILE A 139 5.78 -13.77 -10.90
N SER A 140 4.88 -14.60 -10.36
CA SER A 140 3.53 -14.78 -10.89
C SER A 140 2.47 -14.11 -10.01
N ALA A 141 1.46 -13.54 -10.66
CA ALA A 141 0.33 -12.86 -10.04
C ALA A 141 0.69 -11.85 -8.93
N PRO A 142 1.65 -10.92 -9.16
CA PRO A 142 1.95 -9.88 -8.19
C PRO A 142 0.74 -8.94 -8.01
N VAL A 143 0.47 -8.57 -6.76
CA VAL A 143 -0.66 -7.69 -6.40
C VAL A 143 -0.32 -6.85 -5.19
N ALA A 144 -0.66 -5.57 -5.25
CA ALA A 144 -0.62 -4.66 -4.11
C ALA A 144 -1.96 -4.71 -3.36
N LYS A 145 -1.91 -4.70 -2.02
CA LYS A 145 -3.10 -4.70 -1.15
C LYS A 145 -2.89 -3.76 0.02
N VAL A 146 -4.00 -3.30 0.59
CA VAL A 146 -4.01 -2.61 1.88
C VAL A 146 -4.61 -3.55 2.92
N ILE A 147 -3.83 -3.89 3.95
CA ILE A 147 -4.25 -4.74 5.06
C ILE A 147 -3.94 -3.99 6.35
N ASP A 148 -4.98 -3.69 7.14
CA ASP A 148 -4.86 -2.96 8.42
C ASP A 148 -4.03 -1.66 8.29
N GLY A 149 -4.23 -0.91 7.20
CA GLY A 149 -3.51 0.34 6.92
C GLY A 149 -2.08 0.16 6.39
N HIS A 150 -1.62 -1.07 6.19
CA HIS A 150 -0.28 -1.37 5.66
C HIS A 150 -0.35 -1.78 4.19
N ILE A 151 0.67 -1.41 3.43
CA ILE A 151 0.88 -1.94 2.07
C ILE A 151 1.41 -3.36 2.19
N VAL A 152 0.79 -4.28 1.47
CA VAL A 152 1.22 -5.67 1.36
C VAL A 152 1.34 -6.04 -0.12
N TYR A 153 2.55 -6.38 -0.55
CA TYR A 153 2.79 -6.94 -1.88
C TYR A 153 2.74 -8.47 -1.79
N SER A 154 1.77 -9.09 -2.45
CA SER A 154 1.68 -10.55 -2.54
C SER A 154 2.03 -11.02 -3.93
N TYR A 155 2.75 -12.14 -4.03
CA TYR A 155 3.14 -12.74 -5.31
C TYR A 155 3.43 -14.24 -5.14
N THR A 156 3.53 -14.94 -6.26
CA THR A 156 3.89 -16.36 -6.31
C THR A 156 5.26 -16.51 -6.97
N THR A 157 6.08 -17.41 -6.45
CA THR A 157 7.42 -17.70 -6.99
C THR A 157 7.66 -19.20 -6.97
N VAL A 158 8.50 -19.70 -7.87
CA VAL A 158 9.00 -21.07 -7.86
C VAL A 158 10.31 -21.12 -7.08
N THR A 159 10.62 -22.26 -6.47
CA THR A 159 11.91 -22.44 -5.78
C THR A 159 12.98 -22.91 -6.76
N ASP A 160 14.21 -22.48 -6.55
CA ASP A 160 15.37 -22.93 -7.32
C ASP A 160 15.94 -24.27 -6.80
N GLU A 161 15.34 -24.81 -5.73
CA GLU A 161 15.74 -26.11 -5.16
C GLU A 161 15.46 -27.25 -6.16
N PRO A 162 16.47 -28.08 -6.53
CA PRO A 162 16.35 -29.06 -7.60
C PRO A 162 15.15 -29.99 -7.46
N ASP A 163 14.87 -30.42 -6.22
CA ASP A 163 13.81 -31.37 -5.89
C ASP A 163 12.41 -30.72 -5.81
N GLN A 164 12.30 -29.41 -5.95
CA GLN A 164 11.06 -28.65 -5.77
C GLN A 164 10.79 -27.62 -6.87
N SER A 165 11.54 -27.66 -7.98
CA SER A 165 11.50 -26.67 -9.07
C SER A 165 10.12 -26.38 -9.69
N ASP A 166 9.12 -27.27 -9.50
CA ASP A 166 7.73 -27.06 -9.94
C ASP A 166 6.77 -26.58 -8.83
N SER A 167 7.27 -26.37 -7.61
CA SER A 167 6.45 -25.97 -6.46
C SER A 167 6.29 -24.46 -6.39
N GLU A 168 5.05 -24.00 -6.49
CA GLU A 168 4.67 -22.60 -6.32
C GLU A 168 4.53 -22.22 -4.83
N PHE A 169 5.19 -21.13 -4.43
CA PHE A 169 5.11 -20.56 -3.09
C PHE A 169 4.50 -19.16 -3.12
N LYS A 170 3.46 -18.96 -2.31
CA LYS A 170 2.89 -17.63 -2.09
C LYS A 170 3.72 -16.87 -1.06
N LYS A 171 4.20 -15.70 -1.45
CA LYS A 171 4.92 -14.76 -0.59
C LYS A 171 4.09 -13.49 -0.39
N SER A 172 4.28 -12.86 0.77
CA SER A 172 3.71 -11.56 1.10
C SER A 172 4.78 -10.73 1.78
N LEU A 173 5.06 -9.55 1.23
CA LEU A 173 5.97 -8.57 1.79
C LEU A 173 5.16 -7.44 2.39
N TRP A 174 5.24 -7.29 3.71
CA TRP A 174 4.66 -6.18 4.44
C TRP A 174 5.61 -4.99 4.37
N VAL A 175 5.08 -3.80 4.15
CA VAL A 175 5.89 -2.60 3.94
C VAL A 175 5.76 -1.66 5.12
N LYS A 176 6.89 -1.10 5.54
CA LYS A 176 6.96 0.03 6.45
C LYS A 176 7.29 1.29 5.67
N TYR A 177 6.49 2.33 5.83
CA TYR A 177 6.80 3.67 5.35
C TYR A 177 7.51 4.50 6.44
N ASP A 178 8.63 5.13 6.09
CA ASP A 178 9.36 6.10 6.89
C ASP A 178 9.15 7.51 6.31
N LYS A 179 8.22 8.24 6.92
CA LYS A 179 7.86 9.61 6.54
C LYS A 179 9.02 10.60 6.67
N ALA A 180 9.98 10.37 7.57
CA ALA A 180 11.06 11.33 7.79
C ALA A 180 12.02 11.43 6.60
N ILE A 181 12.15 10.34 5.82
CA ILE A 181 13.07 10.23 4.69
C ILE A 181 12.34 9.91 3.37
N ASN A 182 11.02 9.82 3.38
CA ASN A 182 10.18 9.40 2.26
C ASN A 182 10.63 8.07 1.63
N GLN A 183 10.81 7.04 2.46
CA GLN A 183 11.26 5.72 2.01
C GLN A 183 10.37 4.59 2.52
N ILE A 184 10.28 3.52 1.74
CA ILE A 184 9.67 2.26 2.13
C ILE A 184 10.74 1.18 2.34
N SER A 185 10.46 0.28 3.27
CA SER A 185 11.30 -0.87 3.59
C SER A 185 10.42 -2.08 3.91
N GLU A 186 11.01 -3.28 3.89
CA GLU A 186 10.34 -4.46 4.41
C GLU A 186 10.08 -4.31 5.92
N PHE A 187 8.85 -4.58 6.33
CA PHE A 187 8.47 -4.66 7.73
C PHE A 187 8.96 -6.01 8.29
N ILE A 188 10.12 -5.97 8.96
CA ILE A 188 10.66 -7.12 9.68
C ILE A 188 10.15 -7.03 11.12
N ASP A 189 9.27 -7.96 11.54
CA ASP A 189 8.93 -8.08 12.95
C ASP A 189 10.17 -8.57 13.71
N SER A 190 10.69 -7.72 14.60
CA SER A 190 11.87 -8.03 15.40
C SER A 190 11.70 -9.24 16.34
N ASN A 191 10.47 -9.75 16.51
CA ASN A 191 10.16 -10.89 17.37
C ASN A 191 10.10 -12.25 16.65
N SER A 192 10.39 -12.33 15.34
CA SER A 192 10.28 -13.59 14.57
C SER A 192 11.62 -14.34 14.36
N ARG A 193 12.59 -14.19 15.28
CA ARG A 193 13.86 -14.94 15.25
C ARG A 193 13.97 -15.93 16.41
#